data_AF-A0A7W7DDC5-F1
#
_entry.id   AF-A0A7W7DDC5-F1
#
_cell.length_a   1.000
_cell.length_b   1.000
_cell.length_c   1.000
_cell.angle_alpha   90.00
_cell.angle_beta   90.00
_cell.angle_gamma   90.00
#
_symmetry.space_group_name_H-M   'P 1'
#
loop_
_entity.id
_entity.type
_entity.pdbx_description
1 polymer ?
#
loop_
_entity_poly.entity_id
_entity_poly.type
_entity_poly.pdbx_seq_one_letter_code
_entity_poly.pdbx_strand_id
1 'polypeptide(L)'
;MCVQNRYGIEVRPAGSEEVLRVCGEQGIAFVPFFAIAGEGREQGACATHDDAVTEIARAHGASPAQVRLAWTLQRGPHVLAIPGTGDPRPP
;
A
#
# COMPACT_ATOMS: atom_id res chain seq x y z
N MET A 1 18.23 1.69 9.21
CA MET A 1 18.11 0.49 8.34
C MET A 1 16.64 0.28 8.00
N CYS A 2 16.30 -0.40 6.90
CA CYS A 2 14.90 -0.65 6.50
C CYS A 2 14.69 -2.09 6.03
N VAL A 3 13.43 -2.54 6.05
CA VAL A 3 12.98 -3.78 5.43
C VAL A 3 12.05 -3.43 4.28
N GLN A 4 12.34 -3.95 3.08
CA GLN A 4 11.51 -3.80 1.89
C GLN A 4 10.86 -5.13 1.53
N ASN A 5 9.53 -5.18 1.57
CA ASN A 5 8.75 -6.38 1.26
C ASN A 5 7.47 -6.00 0.52
N ARG A 6 6.89 -6.97 -0.22
CA ARG A 6 5.56 -6.79 -0.81
C ARG A 6 4.53 -6.73 0.31
N TYR A 7 3.73 -5.67 0.29
CA TYR A 7 2.64 -5.50 1.24
C TYR A 7 1.64 -4.46 0.71
N GLY A 8 0.35 -4.75 0.81
CA GLY A 8 -0.74 -3.88 0.38
C GLY A 8 -2.10 -4.52 0.66
N ILE A 9 -3.19 -3.85 0.29
CA ILE A 9 -4.56 -4.38 0.46
C ILE A 9 -4.69 -5.74 -0.23
N GLU A 10 -4.22 -5.82 -1.48
CA GLU A 10 -4.36 -7.00 -2.33
C GLU A 10 -3.20 -8.00 -2.20
N VAL A 11 -2.07 -7.60 -1.60
CA VAL A 11 -0.86 -8.41 -1.54
C VAL A 11 -0.35 -8.52 -0.10
N ARG A 12 -0.66 -9.65 0.56
CA ARG A 12 -0.18 -9.96 1.92
C ARG A 12 0.39 -11.37 1.98
N PRO A 13 1.67 -11.55 1.60
CA PRO A 13 2.33 -12.85 1.69
C PRO A 13 2.30 -13.39 3.12
N ALA A 14 2.31 -14.71 3.28
CA ALA A 14 2.41 -15.34 4.59
C ALA A 14 3.63 -14.78 5.37
N GLY A 15 3.42 -14.46 6.65
CA GLY A 15 4.45 -13.87 7.53
C GLY A 15 4.65 -12.35 7.37
N SER A 16 4.04 -11.69 6.38
CA SER A 16 4.25 -10.24 6.18
C SER A 16 3.74 -9.38 7.35
N GLU A 17 2.65 -9.78 8.00
CA GLU A 17 2.13 -9.12 9.21
C GLU A 17 3.10 -9.24 10.40
N GLU A 18 3.76 -10.39 10.55
CA GLU A 18 4.75 -10.58 11.61
C GLU A 18 5.97 -9.70 11.38
N VAL A 19 6.47 -9.66 10.14
CA VAL A 19 7.60 -8.77 9.79
C VAL A 19 7.24 -7.31 10.02
N LEU A 20 6.03 -6.88 9.62
CA LEU A 20 5.56 -5.52 9.85
C LEU A 20 5.49 -5.17 11.34
N ARG A 21 4.99 -6.09 12.18
CA ARG A 21 4.94 -5.92 13.63
C ARG A 21 6.34 -5.82 14.23
N VAL A 22 7.23 -6.76 13.91
CA VAL A 22 8.62 -6.78 14.41
C VAL A 22 9.37 -5.51 14.00
N CYS A 23 9.16 -5.01 12.78
CA CYS A 23 9.75 -3.74 12.35
C CYS A 23 9.30 -2.58 13.25
N GLY A 24 8.00 -2.51 13.60
CA GLY A 24 7.47 -1.50 14.50
C GLY A 24 8.05 -1.58 15.91
N GLU A 25 8.14 -2.80 16.46
CA GLU A 25 8.71 -3.06 17.80
C GLU A 25 10.19 -2.70 17.89
N GLN A 26 10.94 -2.85 16.80
CA GLN A 26 12.38 -2.60 16.73
C GLN A 26 12.74 -1.20 16.22
N GLY A 27 11.75 -0.35 15.90
CA GLY A 27 11.99 0.97 15.31
C GLY A 27 12.62 0.92 13.92
N ILE A 28 12.38 -0.16 13.16
CA ILE A 28 12.87 -0.35 11.80
C ILE A 28 11.82 0.13 10.81
N ALA A 29 12.23 0.95 9.84
CA ALA A 29 11.36 1.36 8.75
C ALA A 29 10.92 0.15 7.91
N PHE A 30 9.62 -0.05 7.77
CA PHE A 30 9.02 -0.98 6.82
C PHE A 30 8.61 -0.23 5.56
N VAL A 31 9.20 -0.59 4.43
CA VAL A 31 9.03 0.11 3.15
C VAL A 31 8.30 -0.84 2.19
N PRO A 32 6.96 -0.75 2.10
CA PRO A 32 6.18 -1.67 1.27
C PRO A 32 6.31 -1.32 -0.21
N PHE A 33 6.59 -2.33 -1.05
CA PHE A 33 6.53 -2.18 -2.51
C PHE A 33 5.28 -2.87 -3.09
N PHE A 34 4.81 -2.36 -4.23
CA PHE A 34 3.51 -2.67 -4.83
C PHE A 34 2.28 -2.39 -3.93
N ALA A 35 2.39 -1.47 -2.98
CA ALA A 35 1.29 -1.09 -2.07
C ALA A 35 0.07 -0.47 -2.78
N ILE A 36 0.26 0.10 -3.98
CA ILE A 36 -0.81 0.70 -4.81
C ILE A 36 -1.18 -0.23 -5.98
N ALA A 37 -0.19 -0.84 -6.63
CA ALA A 37 -0.41 -1.69 -7.80
C ALA A 37 -0.82 -3.13 -7.45
N GLY A 38 -0.73 -3.53 -6.18
CA GLY A 38 -1.10 -4.87 -5.73
C GLY A 38 -0.42 -5.97 -6.54
N GLU A 39 -1.19 -6.98 -6.93
CA GLU A 39 -0.68 -8.12 -7.70
C GLU A 39 -0.39 -7.83 -9.17
N GLY A 40 -1.01 -6.79 -9.76
CA GLY A 40 -0.80 -6.46 -11.18
C GLY A 40 0.54 -5.78 -11.46
N ARG A 41 1.28 -5.34 -10.43
CA ARG A 41 2.65 -4.79 -10.56
C ARG A 41 2.70 -3.67 -11.60
N GLU A 42 3.53 -3.82 -12.64
CA GLU A 42 3.67 -2.85 -13.74
C GLU A 42 2.38 -2.64 -14.55
N GLN A 43 1.40 -3.54 -14.43
CA GLN A 43 0.11 -3.47 -15.12
C GLN A 43 -0.93 -2.64 -14.35
N GLY A 44 -0.60 -2.20 -13.12
CA GLY A 44 -1.53 -1.48 -12.24
C GLY A 44 -2.29 -2.40 -11.30
N ALA A 45 -3.23 -1.83 -10.53
CA ALA A 45 -4.01 -2.57 -9.54
C ALA A 45 -4.88 -3.66 -10.19
N CYS A 46 -4.94 -4.83 -9.55
CA CYS A 46 -5.83 -5.92 -9.95
C CYS A 46 -7.27 -5.66 -9.44
N ALA A 47 -8.27 -6.26 -10.10
CA ALA A 47 -9.70 -6.10 -9.78
C ALA A 47 -10.10 -6.58 -8.37
N THR A 48 -9.26 -7.38 -7.71
CA THR A 48 -9.56 -7.92 -6.38
C THR A 48 -9.66 -6.79 -5.34
N HIS A 49 -10.88 -6.54 -4.83
CA HIS A 49 -11.28 -5.40 -3.96
C HIS A 49 -11.45 -4.05 -4.65
N ASP A 50 -11.37 -3.96 -5.99
CA ASP A 50 -11.40 -2.67 -6.68
C ASP A 50 -12.74 -1.96 -6.54
N ASP A 51 -13.86 -2.69 -6.47
CA ASP A 51 -15.19 -2.13 -6.22
C ASP A 51 -15.28 -1.44 -4.84
N ALA A 52 -14.83 -2.11 -3.78
CA ALA A 52 -14.86 -1.58 -2.41
C ALA A 52 -13.91 -0.38 -2.27
N VAL A 53 -12.71 -0.46 -2.85
CA VAL A 53 -11.75 0.64 -2.87
C VAL A 53 -12.33 1.84 -3.64
N THR A 54 -13.02 1.60 -4.76
CA THR A 54 -13.65 2.64 -5.57
C THR A 54 -14.83 3.29 -4.85
N GLU A 55 -15.64 2.52 -4.14
CA GLU A 55 -16.74 3.05 -3.33
C GLU A 55 -16.23 3.97 -2.21
N ILE A 56 -15.20 3.54 -1.49
CA ILE A 56 -14.53 4.36 -0.46
C ILE A 56 -13.92 5.61 -1.10
N ALA A 57 -13.22 5.47 -2.22
CA ALA A 57 -12.63 6.59 -2.95
C ALA A 57 -13.69 7.65 -3.30
N ARG A 58 -14.84 7.21 -3.82
CA ARG A 58 -15.98 8.08 -4.13
C ARG A 58 -16.55 8.76 -2.88
N ALA A 59 -16.72 8.01 -1.79
CA ALA A 59 -17.24 8.54 -0.53
C ALA A 59 -16.34 9.63 0.08
N HIS A 60 -15.03 9.55 -0.16
CA HIS A 60 -14.04 10.49 0.37
C HIS A 60 -13.56 11.54 -0.64
N GLY A 61 -14.06 11.55 -1.89
CA GLY A 61 -13.56 12.45 -2.94
C GLY A 61 -12.08 12.24 -3.26
N ALA A 62 -11.60 11.00 -3.14
CA ALA A 62 -10.21 10.60 -3.33
C ALA A 62 -10.07 9.67 -4.54
N SER A 63 -8.84 9.38 -4.96
CA SER A 63 -8.55 8.33 -5.94
C SER A 63 -8.40 6.95 -5.27
N PRO A 64 -8.67 5.84 -5.98
CA PRO A 64 -8.37 4.50 -5.48
C PRO A 64 -6.92 4.33 -5.00
N ALA A 65 -5.96 4.98 -5.68
CA ALA A 65 -4.56 4.97 -5.28
C ALA A 65 -4.33 5.66 -3.93
N GLN A 66 -5.01 6.78 -3.67
CA GLN A 66 -4.96 7.46 -2.37
C GLN A 66 -5.55 6.60 -1.26
N VAL A 67 -6.64 5.86 -1.52
CA VAL A 67 -7.24 4.94 -0.54
C VAL A 67 -6.26 3.80 -0.19
N ARG A 68 -5.64 3.17 -1.19
CA ARG A 68 -4.63 2.12 -0.98
C ARG A 68 -3.42 2.63 -0.20
N LEU A 69 -2.97 3.84 -0.53
CA LEU A 69 -1.87 4.49 0.18
C LEU A 69 -2.23 4.79 1.64
N ALA A 70 -3.40 5.38 1.88
CA ALA A 70 -3.89 5.67 3.23
C ALA A 70 -4.01 4.38 4.06
N TRP A 71 -4.57 3.31 3.48
CA TRP A 71 -4.66 2.01 4.14
C TRP A 71 -3.28 1.45 4.51
N THR A 72 -2.29 1.63 3.64
CA THR A 72 -0.92 1.17 3.89
C THR A 72 -0.24 1.98 4.99
N LEU A 73 -0.37 3.31 4.97
CA LEU A 73 0.24 4.20 5.95
C LEU A 73 -0.38 4.06 7.34
N GLN A 74 -1.66 3.68 7.45
CA GLN A 74 -2.33 3.51 8.74
C GLN A 74 -1.77 2.34 9.57
N ARG A 75 -0.94 1.46 8.98
CA ARG A 75 -0.41 0.26 9.65
C ARG A 75 0.62 0.59 10.74
N GLY A 76 1.14 1.81 10.76
CA GLY A 76 1.96 2.31 11.86
C GLY A 76 2.92 3.41 11.41
N PRO A 77 3.45 4.19 12.36
CA PRO A 77 4.38 5.29 12.06
C PRO A 77 5.73 4.82 11.47
N HIS A 78 6.05 3.54 11.59
CA HIS A 78 7.23 2.90 11.02
C HIS A 78 7.05 2.51 9.55
N VAL A 79 5.87 2.70 8.96
CA VAL A 79 5.59 2.37 7.55
C VAL A 79 5.86 3.58 6.66
N LEU A 80 6.82 3.42 5.75
CA LEU A 80 7.23 4.43 4.79
C LEU A 80 6.91 3.94 3.37
N ALA A 81 5.71 4.27 2.89
CA ALA A 81 5.31 3.93 1.53
C ALA A 81 6.03 4.80 0.49
N ILE A 82 6.54 4.16 -0.56
CA ILE A 82 7.05 4.85 -1.75
C ILE A 82 5.95 4.77 -2.82
N PRO A 83 5.17 5.85 -3.05
CA PRO A 83 4.16 5.83 -4.08
C PRO A 83 4.85 5.60 -5.44
N GLY A 84 4.31 4.67 -6.22
CA GLY A 84 4.84 4.38 -7.56
C GLY A 84 4.87 5.63 -8.42
N THR A 85 5.77 5.65 -9.42
CA THR A 85 5.91 6.79 -10.34
C THR A 85 4.70 6.86 -11.27
N GLY A 86 3.74 7.73 -10.94
CA GLY A 86 2.64 8.12 -11.82
C GLY A 86 3.00 9.33 -12.69
N ASP A 87 2.16 9.62 -13.68
CA ASP A 87 2.25 10.86 -14.45
C ASP A 87 2.10 12.08 -13.51
N PRO A 88 3.06 13.01 -13.44
CA PRO A 88 2.97 14.18 -12.59
C PRO A 88 1.89 15.18 -13.04
N ARG A 89 1.28 14.99 -14.20
CA ARG A 89 0.19 15.83 -14.69
C ARG A 89 -1.11 15.48 -13.97
N PRO A 90 -1.86 16.48 -13.46
CA PRO A 90 -3.19 16.24 -12.92
C PRO A 90 -4.13 15.68 -14.01
N PRO A 91 -5.15 14.88 -13.63
CA PRO A 91 -6.16 14.37 -14.56
C PRO A 91 -6.98 15.49 -15.20
#